data_AF-A0A0C9Z4S3-F1
#
_entry.id   AF-A0A0C9Z4S3-F1
#
_cell.length_a   1.000
_cell.length_b   1.000
_cell.length_c   1.000
_cell.angle_alpha   90.00
_cell.angle_beta   90.00
_cell.angle_gamma   90.00
#
_symmetry.space_group_name_H-M   'P 1'
#
loop_
_entity.id
_entity.type
_entity.pdbx_description
1 polymer ?
#
loop_
_entity_poly.entity_id
_entity_poly.type
_entity_poly.pdbx_seq_one_letter_code
_entity_poly.pdbx_strand_id
1 'polypeptide(L)'
;YTLKDKSNILYHEANALYWAKALLQMTYQFIDGAIEGAKVLPPFKIPCLHFVDAGLLFAYSDMLLAPAEGTGQPVKSCSTVSFAYLVEEFIPATSNVSFMKYIHNGNVAPCILLDAKAEEITVFLAFMQHVQYVKTGGQVYISDYQGTGSSLLCNMYLSPTRQWFTFNRSADPYTPICKLLLLYSRQSHPHPL
;
A
#
# COMPACT_ATOMS: atom_id res chain seq x y z
N TYR A 1 9.23 -23.09 14.13
CA TYR A 1 9.33 -21.77 13.47
C TYR A 1 10.66 -21.16 13.84
N THR A 2 11.60 -21.05 12.90
CA THR A 2 12.96 -20.56 13.17
C THR A 2 13.05 -19.03 13.00
N LEU A 3 14.07 -18.39 13.59
CA LEU A 3 14.32 -16.95 13.41
C LEU A 3 14.45 -16.57 11.93
N LYS A 4 15.05 -17.47 11.13
CA LYS A 4 15.20 -17.32 9.69
C LYS A 4 13.86 -17.25 8.95
N ASP A 5 12.87 -18.03 9.39
CA ASP A 5 11.52 -17.99 8.79
C ASP A 5 10.82 -16.66 9.12
N LYS A 6 10.96 -16.17 10.35
CA LYS A 6 10.43 -14.87 10.77
C LYS A 6 11.10 -13.71 10.04
N SER A 7 12.41 -13.75 9.85
CA SER A 7 13.11 -12.69 9.12
C SER A 7 12.65 -12.63 7.66
N ASN A 8 12.46 -13.78 7.00
CA ASN A 8 11.96 -13.81 5.61
C ASN A 8 10.58 -13.16 5.47
N ILE A 9 9.65 -13.41 6.40
CA ILE A 9 8.32 -12.78 6.40
C ILE A 9 8.47 -11.26 6.50
N LEU A 10 9.27 -10.77 7.45
CA LEU A 10 9.47 -9.33 7.64
C LEU A 10 10.12 -8.65 6.42
N TYR A 11 11.05 -9.33 5.74
CA TYR A 11 11.61 -8.85 4.47
C TYR A 11 10.55 -8.75 3.38
N HIS A 12 9.64 -9.72 3.28
CA HIS A 12 8.54 -9.68 2.31
C HIS A 12 7.59 -8.53 2.61
N GLU A 13 7.23 -8.29 3.87
CA GLU A 13 6.35 -7.17 4.23
C GLU A 13 7.01 -5.81 4.02
N ALA A 14 8.27 -5.64 4.42
CA ALA A 14 9.03 -4.42 4.16
C ALA A 14 9.15 -4.13 2.66
N ASN A 15 9.42 -5.15 1.85
CA ASN A 15 9.44 -5.03 0.39
C ASN A 15 8.05 -4.68 -0.18
N ALA A 16 6.98 -5.25 0.36
CA ALA A 16 5.61 -4.91 -0.05
C ALA A 16 5.31 -3.42 0.18
N LEU A 17 5.71 -2.87 1.32
CA LEU A 17 5.56 -1.43 1.61
C LEU A 17 6.41 -0.56 0.68
N TYR A 18 7.63 -1.00 0.36
CA TYR A 18 8.48 -0.31 -0.62
C TYR A 18 7.81 -0.25 -2.01
N TRP A 19 7.30 -1.37 -2.50
CA TRP A 19 6.59 -1.42 -3.78
C TRP A 19 5.27 -0.65 -3.75
N ALA A 20 4.55 -0.67 -2.63
CA ALA A 20 3.34 0.14 -2.46
C ALA A 20 3.63 1.63 -2.66
N LYS A 21 4.72 2.15 -2.10
CA LYS A 21 5.18 3.53 -2.33
C LYS A 21 5.48 3.82 -3.80
N ALA A 22 6.16 2.90 -4.49
CA ALA A 22 6.44 3.06 -5.92
C ALA A 22 5.15 3.07 -6.77
N LEU A 23 4.19 2.19 -6.46
CA LEU A 23 2.89 2.14 -7.14
C LEU A 23 2.03 3.39 -6.89
N LEU A 24 2.07 3.92 -5.67
CA LEU A 24 1.45 5.21 -5.31
C LEU A 24 2.05 6.35 -6.13
N GLN A 25 3.38 6.45 -6.16
CA GLN A 25 4.09 7.47 -6.94
C GLN A 25 3.76 7.38 -8.44
N MET A 26 3.78 6.17 -9.00
CA MET A 26 3.40 5.93 -10.40
C MET A 26 1.95 6.37 -10.69
N THR A 27 1.05 6.17 -9.73
CA THR A 27 -0.35 6.62 -9.86
C THR A 27 -0.46 8.14 -9.84
N TYR A 28 0.27 8.83 -8.95
CA TYR A 28 0.30 10.30 -8.95
C TYR A 28 0.91 10.88 -10.20
N GLN A 29 2.03 10.33 -10.70
CA GLN A 29 2.61 10.74 -11.98
C GLN A 29 1.62 10.57 -13.15
N PHE A 30 0.82 9.51 -13.14
CA PHE A 30 -0.25 9.33 -14.11
C PHE A 30 -1.33 10.42 -14.01
N ILE A 31 -1.74 10.76 -12.79
CA ILE A 31 -2.72 11.84 -12.53
C ILE A 31 -2.17 13.19 -13.03
N ASP A 32 -0.93 13.52 -12.67
CA ASP A 32 -0.28 14.78 -13.04
C ASP A 32 -0.22 14.93 -14.55
N GLY A 33 0.23 13.90 -15.28
CA GLY A 33 0.23 13.91 -16.74
C GLY A 33 -1.17 14.03 -17.36
N ALA A 34 -2.20 13.48 -16.72
CA ALA A 34 -3.58 13.64 -17.17
C ALA A 34 -4.10 15.07 -16.96
N ILE A 35 -3.70 15.73 -15.88
CA ILE A 35 -4.06 17.13 -15.61
C ILE A 35 -3.34 18.08 -16.56
N GLU A 36 -2.05 17.87 -16.79
CA GLU A 36 -1.25 18.67 -17.73
C GLU A 36 -1.82 18.61 -19.15
N GLY A 37 -2.34 17.45 -19.57
CA GLY A 37 -3.01 17.27 -20.85
C GLY A 37 -4.45 17.77 -20.92
N ALA A 38 -5.07 18.15 -19.78
CA ALA A 38 -6.46 18.53 -19.73
C ALA A 38 -6.68 20.02 -20.07
N LYS A 39 -7.74 20.31 -20.85
CA LYS A 39 -8.14 21.69 -21.16
C LYS A 39 -8.73 22.43 -19.95
N VAL A 40 -9.23 21.69 -18.97
CA VAL A 40 -9.90 22.20 -17.78
C VAL A 40 -9.41 21.39 -16.58
N LEU A 41 -9.08 22.09 -15.50
CA LEU A 41 -8.66 21.45 -14.26
C LEU A 41 -9.82 20.66 -13.63
N PRO A 42 -9.52 19.58 -12.88
CA PRO A 42 -10.55 18.84 -12.18
C PRO A 42 -11.30 19.77 -11.21
N PRO A 43 -12.65 19.71 -11.16
CA PRO A 43 -13.46 20.58 -10.31
C PRO A 43 -13.43 20.18 -8.82
N PHE A 44 -12.51 19.29 -8.43
CA PHE A 44 -12.37 18.74 -7.10
C PHE A 44 -10.90 18.71 -6.70
N LYS A 45 -10.64 18.71 -5.39
CA LYS A 45 -9.28 18.58 -4.87
C LYS A 45 -8.84 17.12 -4.91
N ILE A 46 -7.68 16.87 -5.49
CA ILE A 46 -7.09 15.53 -5.49
C ILE A 46 -6.54 15.24 -4.10
N PRO A 47 -6.95 14.14 -3.44
CA PRO A 47 -6.37 13.73 -2.18
C PRO A 47 -4.85 13.52 -2.31
N CYS A 48 -4.08 14.09 -1.40
CA CYS A 48 -2.65 13.86 -1.26
C CYS A 48 -2.45 12.83 -0.14
N LEU A 49 -2.23 11.58 -0.54
CA LEU A 49 -2.09 10.43 0.34
C LEU A 49 -0.66 9.91 0.27
N HIS A 50 -0.16 9.39 1.38
CA HIS A 50 1.15 8.74 1.45
C HIS A 50 1.06 7.46 2.27
N PHE A 51 1.92 6.49 1.95
CA PHE A 51 2.17 5.37 2.85
C PHE A 51 3.18 5.79 3.90
N VAL A 52 2.95 5.32 5.13
CA VAL A 52 3.87 5.53 6.25
C VAL A 52 5.29 5.06 5.94
N ASP A 53 6.26 5.68 6.59
CA ASP A 53 7.61 5.14 6.63
C ASP A 53 7.65 3.83 7.42
N ALA A 54 8.43 2.86 6.94
CA ALA A 54 8.58 1.57 7.57
C ALA A 54 10.01 1.06 7.39
N GLY A 55 10.47 0.27 8.35
CA GLY A 55 11.82 -0.27 8.35
C GLY A 55 11.94 -1.56 9.16
N LEU A 56 13.06 -2.24 9.00
CA LEU A 56 13.40 -3.42 9.79
C LEU A 56 14.31 -3.03 10.95
N LEU A 57 13.90 -3.37 12.17
CA LEU A 57 14.69 -3.22 13.37
C LEU A 57 15.21 -4.57 13.84
N PHE A 58 16.53 -4.69 14.00
CA PHE A 58 17.19 -5.90 14.46
C PHE A 58 17.77 -5.67 15.86
N ALA A 59 17.35 -6.49 16.83
CA ALA A 59 17.92 -6.51 18.17
C ALA A 59 18.96 -7.63 18.26
N TYR A 60 20.18 -7.28 18.64
CA TYR A 60 21.31 -8.20 18.77
C TYR A 60 21.53 -8.57 20.24
N SER A 61 21.93 -9.82 20.50
CA SER A 61 22.53 -10.21 21.78
C SER A 61 23.92 -10.80 21.55
N ASP A 62 24.79 -10.57 22.53
CA ASP A 62 26.09 -11.22 22.56
C ASP A 62 25.95 -12.61 23.15
N MET A 63 26.36 -13.61 22.38
CA MET A 63 26.58 -14.96 22.89
C MET A 63 28.08 -15.11 23.18
N LEU A 64 28.41 -15.36 24.45
CA LEU A 64 29.77 -15.73 24.82
C LEU A 64 29.97 -17.19 24.44
N LEU A 65 30.82 -17.45 23.45
CA LEU A 65 31.25 -18.81 23.15
C LEU A 65 32.27 -19.21 24.21
N ALA A 66 31.99 -20.30 24.93
CA ALA A 66 32.92 -20.85 25.90
C ALA A 66 34.29 -21.08 25.22
N PRO A 67 35.40 -20.69 25.86
CA PRO A 67 36.71 -20.97 25.31
C PRO A 67 36.87 -22.49 25.12
N ALA A 68 37.38 -22.90 23.96
CA ALA A 68 37.80 -24.28 23.77
C ALA A 68 38.83 -24.61 24.87
N GLU A 69 38.55 -25.63 25.68
CA GLU A 69 39.39 -25.96 26.84
C GLU A 69 40.87 -26.09 26.42
N GLY A 70 41.73 -25.30 27.06
CA GLY A 70 43.18 -25.42 26.92
C GLY A 70 43.91 -24.49 25.93
N THR A 71 43.24 -23.62 25.16
CA THR A 71 43.94 -22.83 24.11
C THR A 71 44.34 -21.40 24.47
N GLY A 72 44.01 -20.87 25.66
CA GLY A 72 44.39 -19.50 26.06
C GLY A 72 43.87 -18.39 25.12
N GLN A 73 42.96 -18.72 24.20
CA GLN A 73 42.41 -17.79 23.23
C GLN A 73 41.36 -16.89 23.90
N PRO A 74 41.29 -15.60 23.50
CA PRO A 74 40.28 -14.69 24.02
C PRO A 74 38.86 -15.21 23.69
N VAL A 75 37.94 -15.03 24.65
CA VAL A 75 36.51 -15.37 24.49
C VAL A 75 35.99 -14.70 23.22
N LYS A 76 35.59 -15.50 22.22
CA LYS A 76 34.95 -14.98 21.02
C LYS A 76 33.50 -14.64 21.37
N SER A 77 33.17 -13.35 21.40
CA SER A 77 31.77 -12.93 21.34
C SER A 77 31.26 -13.14 19.91
N CYS A 78 30.11 -13.81 19.78
CA CYS A 78 29.37 -13.87 18.54
C CYS A 78 28.09 -13.07 18.75
N SER A 79 27.93 -11.98 18.00
CA SER A 79 26.69 -11.21 18.01
C SER A 79 25.68 -11.93 17.12
N THR A 80 24.56 -12.34 17.72
CA THR A 80 23.45 -12.99 17.02
C THR A 80 22.22 -12.10 17.05
N VAL A 81 21.45 -12.08 15.97
CA VAL A 81 20.15 -11.41 15.94
C VAL A 81 19.19 -12.21 16.83
N SER A 82 18.72 -11.58 17.90
CA SER A 82 17.76 -12.16 18.84
C SER A 82 16.33 -11.97 18.34
N PHE A 83 16.05 -10.78 17.80
CA PHE A 83 14.73 -10.39 17.33
C PHE A 83 14.83 -9.49 16.10
N ALA A 84 13.81 -9.60 15.25
CA ALA A 84 13.58 -8.70 14.13
C ALA A 84 12.14 -8.19 14.22
N TYR A 85 11.95 -6.91 13.97
CA TYR A 85 10.65 -6.23 13.98
C TYR A 85 10.48 -5.42 12.69
N LEU A 86 9.26 -5.39 12.16
CA LEU A 86 8.83 -4.33 11.25
C LEU A 86 8.40 -3.16 12.13
N VAL A 87 9.00 -1.99 11.91
CA VAL A 87 8.63 -0.75 12.58
C VAL A 87 8.03 0.19 11.55
N GLU A 88 6.93 0.84 11.91
CA GLU A 88 6.17 1.74 11.04
C GLU A 88 6.02 3.10 11.73
N GLU A 89 5.90 4.16 10.92
CA GLU A 89 5.57 5.49 11.40
C GLU A 89 4.24 5.47 12.15
N PHE A 90 4.24 6.04 13.34
CA PHE A 90 3.05 6.10 14.16
C PHE A 90 2.03 7.07 13.56
N ILE A 91 0.84 6.58 13.23
CA ILE A 91 -0.30 7.41 12.79
C ILE A 91 -1.12 7.80 14.03
N PRO A 92 -1.07 9.05 14.51
CA PRO A 92 -1.83 9.47 15.67
C PRO A 92 -3.33 9.50 15.35
N ALA A 93 -4.13 8.79 16.14
CA ALA A 93 -5.57 9.01 16.18
C ALA A 93 -5.85 10.29 16.96
N THR A 94 -6.62 11.21 16.38
CA THR A 94 -7.11 12.41 17.09
C THR A 94 -8.57 12.20 17.45
N SER A 95 -9.11 12.99 18.38
CA SER A 95 -10.50 12.86 18.87
C SER A 95 -11.56 12.89 17.75
N ASN A 96 -11.23 13.44 16.58
CA ASN A 96 -12.14 13.63 15.46
C ASN A 96 -11.80 12.76 14.24
N VAL A 97 -10.68 12.03 14.25
CA VAL A 97 -10.28 11.18 13.12
C VAL A 97 -9.72 9.87 13.66
N SER A 98 -10.51 8.80 13.50
CA SER A 98 -10.13 7.45 13.88
C SER A 98 -9.36 6.76 12.77
N PHE A 99 -8.51 5.82 13.16
CA PHE A 99 -7.92 4.87 12.23
C PHE A 99 -9.03 4.01 11.62
N MET A 100 -9.11 4.00 10.30
CA MET A 100 -10.19 3.33 9.60
C MET A 100 -9.69 2.50 8.43
N LYS A 101 -10.46 1.47 8.10
CA LYS A 101 -10.25 0.66 6.91
C LYS A 101 -11.11 1.21 5.79
N TYR A 102 -10.47 1.71 4.73
CA TYR A 102 -11.15 2.29 3.57
C TYR A 102 -11.57 1.22 2.57
N ILE A 103 -10.68 0.24 2.31
CA ILE A 103 -10.90 -0.83 1.33
C ILE A 103 -10.57 -2.16 1.98
N HIS A 104 -11.47 -3.14 1.87
CA HIS A 104 -11.22 -4.51 2.34
C HIS A 104 -10.66 -5.40 1.23
N ASN A 105 -9.65 -6.19 1.55
CA ASN A 105 -9.04 -7.19 0.66
C ASN A 105 -9.91 -8.40 0.27
N GLY A 106 -11.13 -8.54 0.81
CA GLY A 106 -11.89 -9.80 0.75
C GLY A 106 -13.40 -9.64 0.76
N ASN A 107 -13.90 -8.39 0.81
CA ASN A 107 -15.32 -8.10 0.74
C ASN A 107 -15.55 -6.97 -0.27
N VAL A 108 -16.48 -7.18 -1.18
CA VAL A 108 -16.90 -6.21 -2.21
C VAL A 108 -17.86 -5.17 -1.63
N ALA A 109 -18.44 -5.44 -0.45
CA ALA A 109 -19.29 -4.50 0.25
C ALA A 109 -18.47 -3.25 0.65
N PRO A 110 -18.94 -2.04 0.30
CA PRO A 110 -18.35 -0.81 0.81
C PRO A 110 -18.28 -0.85 2.33
N CYS A 111 -17.17 -0.39 2.92
CA CYS A 111 -17.17 -0.11 4.35
C CYS A 111 -18.27 0.92 4.64
N ILE A 112 -19.04 0.74 5.71
CA ILE A 112 -20.01 1.76 6.14
C ILE A 112 -19.18 2.94 6.65
N LEU A 113 -19.06 3.98 5.83
CA LEU A 113 -18.33 5.18 6.17
C LEU A 113 -19.27 6.15 6.86
N LEU A 114 -18.83 6.67 8.02
CA LEU A 114 -19.60 7.60 8.83
C LEU A 114 -19.27 9.07 8.49
N ASP A 115 -18.30 9.30 7.61
CA ASP A 115 -17.74 10.61 7.31
C ASP A 115 -17.57 10.80 5.79
N ALA A 116 -18.02 11.95 5.28
CA ALA A 116 -17.99 12.28 3.85
C ALA A 116 -16.56 12.35 3.30
N LYS A 117 -15.59 12.82 4.11
CA LYS A 117 -14.20 12.88 3.70
C LYS A 117 -13.59 11.47 3.58
N ALA A 118 -13.97 10.55 4.48
CA ALA A 118 -13.58 9.16 4.35
C ALA A 118 -14.15 8.51 3.07
N GLU A 119 -15.36 8.87 2.67
CA GLU A 119 -15.98 8.44 1.42
C GLU A 119 -15.21 8.96 0.19
N GLU A 120 -14.86 10.24 0.16
CA GLU A 120 -14.02 10.83 -0.88
C GLU A 120 -12.67 10.11 -1.02
N ILE A 121 -12.00 9.84 0.11
CA ILE A 121 -10.74 9.09 0.13
C ILE A 121 -10.96 7.67 -0.41
N THR A 122 -12.02 6.98 0.00
CA THR A 122 -12.32 5.62 -0.44
C THR A 122 -12.54 5.54 -1.95
N VAL A 123 -13.32 6.47 -2.52
CA VAL A 123 -13.54 6.57 -3.97
C VAL A 123 -12.23 6.84 -4.70
N PHE A 124 -11.39 7.73 -4.17
CA PHE A 124 -10.07 7.99 -4.76
C PHE A 124 -9.15 6.77 -4.70
N LEU A 125 -9.14 6.03 -3.60
CA LEU A 125 -8.36 4.80 -3.46
C LEU A 125 -8.83 3.71 -4.44
N ALA A 126 -10.14 3.56 -4.66
CA ALA A 126 -10.65 2.65 -5.68
C ALA A 126 -10.18 3.02 -7.11
N PHE A 127 -10.14 4.32 -7.41
CA PHE A 127 -9.53 4.83 -8.64
C PHE A 127 -8.04 4.49 -8.73
N MET A 128 -7.28 4.67 -7.66
CA MET A 128 -5.87 4.33 -7.63
C MET A 128 -5.62 2.86 -7.94
N GLN A 129 -6.40 1.96 -7.32
CA GLN A 129 -6.34 0.53 -7.61
C GLN A 129 -6.56 0.24 -9.11
N HIS A 130 -7.49 0.96 -9.74
CA HIS A 130 -7.75 0.82 -11.18
C HIS A 130 -6.54 1.21 -12.01
N VAL A 131 -5.97 2.38 -11.74
CA VAL A 131 -4.79 2.87 -12.48
C VAL A 131 -3.64 1.88 -12.32
N GLN A 132 -3.36 1.43 -11.09
CA GLN A 132 -2.29 0.46 -10.82
C GLN A 132 -2.51 -0.84 -11.58
N TYR A 133 -3.73 -1.38 -11.53
CA TYR A 133 -4.08 -2.61 -12.25
C TYR A 133 -3.86 -2.46 -13.76
N VAL A 134 -4.35 -1.38 -14.36
CA VAL A 134 -4.17 -1.13 -15.80
C VAL A 134 -2.70 -0.89 -16.17
N LYS A 135 -1.99 -0.04 -15.41
CA LYS A 135 -0.59 0.33 -15.70
C LYS A 135 0.39 -0.80 -15.50
N THR A 136 0.07 -1.78 -14.65
CA THR A 136 0.88 -2.98 -14.45
C THR A 136 0.48 -4.13 -15.38
N GLY A 137 -0.39 -3.90 -16.37
CA GLY A 137 -0.86 -4.96 -17.27
C GLY A 137 -1.70 -6.03 -16.55
N GLY A 138 -2.38 -5.66 -15.49
CA GLY A 138 -3.25 -6.52 -14.68
C GLY A 138 -2.52 -7.38 -13.65
N GLN A 139 -1.26 -7.09 -13.35
CA GLN A 139 -0.43 -7.95 -12.49
C GLN A 139 -0.55 -7.59 -11.01
N VAL A 140 -0.53 -6.29 -10.68
CA VAL A 140 -0.41 -5.83 -9.29
C VAL A 140 -1.30 -4.62 -9.05
N TYR A 141 -1.88 -4.57 -7.86
CA TYR A 141 -2.52 -3.39 -7.31
C TYR A 141 -2.42 -3.43 -5.79
N ILE A 142 -2.53 -2.28 -5.14
CA ILE A 142 -2.53 -2.20 -3.68
C ILE A 142 -3.95 -2.42 -3.19
N SER A 143 -4.14 -3.15 -2.09
CA SER A 143 -5.45 -3.26 -1.43
C SER A 143 -5.30 -3.07 0.06
N ASP A 144 -6.38 -3.36 0.78
CA ASP A 144 -6.40 -3.32 2.24
C ASP A 144 -6.01 -1.95 2.81
N TYR A 145 -6.43 -0.88 2.11
CA TYR A 145 -6.10 0.47 2.52
C TYR A 145 -6.73 0.78 3.88
N GLN A 146 -5.90 1.23 4.80
CA GLN A 146 -6.30 1.62 6.15
C GLN A 146 -5.43 2.78 6.64
N GLY A 147 -5.92 3.60 7.55
CA GLY A 147 -5.17 4.76 8.01
C GLY A 147 -6.05 5.86 8.56
N THR A 148 -5.47 7.06 8.64
CA THR A 148 -6.13 8.24 9.21
C THR A 148 -5.79 9.45 8.33
N GLY A 149 -6.80 10.06 7.71
CA GLY A 149 -6.60 11.26 6.89
C GLY A 149 -5.71 10.99 5.67
N SER A 150 -4.54 11.63 5.62
CA SER A 150 -3.59 11.52 4.49
C SER A 150 -2.59 10.37 4.62
N SER A 151 -2.48 9.76 5.80
CA SER A 151 -1.50 8.72 6.09
C SER A 151 -2.14 7.35 5.99
N LEU A 152 -1.52 6.46 5.21
CA LEU A 152 -2.03 5.14 4.89
C LEU A 152 -1.05 4.04 5.30
N LEU A 153 -1.64 2.90 5.61
CA LEU A 153 -1.09 1.56 5.63
C LEU A 153 -1.82 0.74 4.56
N CYS A 154 -1.18 -0.30 4.05
CA CYS A 154 -1.80 -1.18 3.07
C CYS A 154 -1.18 -2.57 3.08
N ASN A 155 -1.82 -3.46 2.31
CA ASN A 155 -1.23 -4.71 1.88
C ASN A 155 -1.13 -4.73 0.35
N MET A 156 0.05 -5.06 -0.17
CA MET A 156 0.22 -5.25 -1.61
C MET A 156 -0.33 -6.61 -2.03
N TYR A 157 -1.20 -6.64 -3.04
CA TYR A 157 -1.73 -7.88 -3.60
C TYR A 157 -1.15 -8.11 -4.99
N LEU A 158 -0.44 -9.23 -5.14
CA LEU A 158 -0.14 -9.83 -6.44
C LEU A 158 -1.41 -10.54 -6.91
N SER A 159 -2.02 -10.08 -8.00
CA SER A 159 -3.26 -10.71 -8.48
C SER A 159 -2.92 -12.02 -9.19
N PRO A 160 -3.46 -13.18 -8.77
CA PRO A 160 -3.25 -14.42 -9.50
C PRO A 160 -4.08 -14.49 -10.78
N THR A 161 -5.21 -13.78 -10.88
CA THR A 161 -6.03 -13.54 -12.10
C THR A 161 -7.41 -12.95 -11.74
N ARG A 162 -7.95 -12.06 -12.61
CA ARG A 162 -9.36 -11.66 -12.86
C ARG A 162 -10.34 -11.28 -11.73
N GLN A 163 -10.06 -11.48 -10.45
CA GLN A 163 -10.98 -11.09 -9.34
C GLN A 163 -11.21 -9.58 -9.20
N TRP A 164 -10.35 -8.76 -9.80
CA TRP A 164 -10.41 -7.30 -9.72
C TRP A 164 -11.71 -6.71 -10.31
N PHE A 165 -12.22 -7.29 -11.41
CA PHE A 165 -13.40 -6.77 -12.11
C PHE A 165 -14.71 -6.88 -11.33
N THR A 166 -14.78 -7.73 -10.30
CA THR A 166 -15.93 -7.84 -9.40
C THR A 166 -15.94 -6.75 -8.32
N PHE A 167 -14.77 -6.25 -7.90
CA PHE A 167 -14.64 -5.26 -6.84
C PHE A 167 -15.21 -3.88 -7.22
N ASN A 168 -15.22 -3.55 -8.53
CA ASN A 168 -15.52 -2.21 -9.02
C ASN A 168 -16.88 -2.07 -9.73
N ARG A 169 -17.74 -3.10 -9.73
CA ARG A 169 -19.13 -2.98 -10.26
C ARG A 169 -20.12 -2.39 -9.26
N SER A 170 -19.79 -2.38 -7.97
CA SER A 170 -20.63 -1.81 -6.91
C SER A 170 -20.38 -0.32 -6.67
N ALA A 171 -19.30 0.24 -7.20
CA ALA A 171 -19.07 1.68 -7.18
C ALA A 171 -20.01 2.36 -8.19
N ASP A 172 -20.86 3.24 -7.68
CA ASP A 172 -21.80 4.01 -8.49
C ASP A 172 -21.07 4.72 -9.66
N PRO A 173 -21.46 4.47 -10.92
CA PRO A 173 -20.87 5.13 -12.10
C PRO A 173 -21.03 6.66 -12.11
N TYR A 174 -21.81 7.24 -11.18
CA TYR A 174 -22.03 8.68 -11.07
C TYR A 174 -21.03 9.44 -10.19
N THR A 175 -20.07 8.76 -9.54
CA THR A 175 -19.01 9.47 -8.81
C THR A 175 -18.12 10.28 -9.78
N PRO A 176 -17.80 11.56 -9.50
CA PRO A 176 -17.03 12.43 -10.40
C PRO A 176 -15.67 11.86 -10.84
N ILE A 177 -15.05 11.02 -9.99
CA ILE A 177 -13.81 10.31 -10.29
C ILE A 177 -14.02 9.18 -11.34
N CYS A 178 -15.18 8.52 -11.35
CA CYS A 178 -15.57 7.59 -12.41
C CYS A 178 -15.81 8.28 -13.76
N LYS A 179 -16.18 9.56 -13.77
CA LYS A 179 -16.20 10.35 -15.01
C LYS A 179 -14.79 10.65 -15.54
N LEU A 180 -13.80 10.80 -14.66
CA LEU A 180 -12.39 10.87 -15.06
C LEU A 180 -11.93 9.56 -15.71
N LEU A 181 -12.36 8.41 -15.16
CA LEU A 181 -12.13 7.07 -15.71
C LEU A 181 -12.78 6.86 -17.09
N LEU A 182 -14.02 7.31 -17.28
CA LEU A 182 -14.75 7.20 -18.55
C LEU A 182 -14.26 8.14 -19.65
N LEU A 183 -13.76 9.33 -19.28
CA LEU A 183 -13.14 10.25 -20.24
C LEU A 183 -11.81 9.69 -20.78
N TYR A 184 -11.10 8.87 -19.98
CA TYR A 184 -9.83 8.28 -20.38
C TYR A 184 -9.95 6.96 -21.16
N SER A 185 -10.92 6.08 -20.84
CA SER A 185 -11.08 4.81 -21.59
C SER A 185 -11.46 5.02 -23.06
N ARG A 186 -12.09 6.17 -23.39
CA ARG A 186 -12.42 6.54 -24.77
C ARG A 186 -11.26 7.13 -25.57
N GLN A 187 -10.19 7.58 -24.93
CA GLN A 187 -9.03 8.19 -25.61
C GLN A 187 -7.87 7.21 -25.84
N SER A 188 -7.87 6.04 -25.19
CA SER A 188 -6.73 5.10 -25.20
C SER A 188 -6.94 3.82 -26.01
N HIS A 189 -8.12 3.57 -26.59
CA HIS A 189 -8.35 2.44 -27.50
C HIS A 189 -9.32 2.78 -28.65
N PRO A 190 -8.83 3.08 -29.87
CA PRO A 190 -9.56 2.68 -31.08
C PRO A 190 -9.25 1.19 -31.29
N HIS A 191 -10.09 0.29 -30.81
CA HIS A 191 -10.00 -1.10 -31.27
C HIS A 191 -10.33 -1.14 -32.77
N PRO A 192 -9.48 -1.70 -33.64
CA PRO A 192 -9.94 -2.20 -34.92
C PRO A 192 -10.74 -3.48 -34.68
N LEU A 193 -11.93 -3.55 -35.29
CA LEU A 193 -12.66 -4.80 -35.52
C LEU A 193 -11.85 -5.75 -36.41
#